data_AF-A0A8X6ISQ5-F1
#
_entry.id   AF-A0A8X6ISQ5-F1
#
_cell.length_a   1.000
_cell.length_b   1.000
_cell.length_c   1.000
_cell.angle_alpha   90.00
_cell.angle_beta   90.00
_cell.angle_gamma   90.00
#
_symmetry.space_group_name_H-M   'P 1'
#
loop_
_entity.id
_entity.type
_entity.pdbx_description
1 polymer ?
#
loop_
_entity_poly.entity_id
_entity_poly.type
_entity_poly.pdbx_seq_one_letter_code
_entity_poly.pdbx_strand_id
1 'polypeptide(L)' 'MPQRYAVEMHDEFVLKGNTAVLKCHVPGFVKDYVIVEAWIKEPMEKVDATSKSSK' A
#
# COMPACT_ATOMS: atom_id res chain seq x y z
N MET A 1 26.07 12.80 4.98
CA MET A 1 25.70 11.55 5.68
C MET A 1 24.36 11.11 5.10
N PRO A 2 24.29 10.01 4.32
CA PRO A 2 23.02 9.59 3.69
C PRO A 2 22.07 8.99 4.74
N GLN A 3 20.79 9.39 4.69
CA GLN A 3 19.74 8.85 5.56
C GLN A 3 19.17 7.58 4.91
N ARG A 4 19.29 6.44 5.60
CA ARG A 4 18.66 5.19 5.17
C ARG A 4 17.14 5.29 5.41
N TYR A 5 16.35 4.78 4.48
CA TYR A 5 14.90 4.66 4.62
C TYR A 5 14.45 3.24 4.33
N ALA A 6 13.37 2.84 5.00
CA ALA A 6 12.60 1.64 4.71
C ALA A 6 11.14 2.08 4.50
N VAL A 7 10.44 1.35 3.64
CA VAL A 7 9.03 1.57 3.36
C VAL A 7 8.26 0.39 3.93
N GLU A 8 7.24 0.67 4.73
CA GLU A 8 6.45 -0.34 5.42
C GLU A 8 4.96 -0.10 5.17
N MET A 9 4.19 -1.17 5.26
CA MET A 9 2.73 -1.14 5.26
C MET A 9 2.26 -1.75 6.58
N HIS A 10 1.26 -1.14 7.21
CA HIS A 10 0.73 -1.60 8.48
C HIS A 10 -0.58 -2.37 8.26
N ASP A 11 -0.76 -3.44 9.02
CA ASP A 11 -2.01 -4.19 9.02
C ASP A 11 -3.13 -3.33 9.61
N GLU A 12 -4.17 -3.07 8.81
CA GLU A 12 -5.40 -2.42 9.25
C GLU A 12 -6.54 -3.44 9.30
N PHE A 13 -7.18 -3.54 10.47
CA PHE A 13 -8.35 -4.39 10.66
C PHE A 13 -9.62 -3.55 10.55
N VAL A 14 -10.43 -3.82 9.53
CA VAL A 14 -11.72 -3.15 9.33
C VAL A 14 -12.88 -4.12 9.50
N LEU A 15 -13.99 -3.61 10.04
CA LEU A 15 -15.23 -4.38 10.15
C LEU A 15 -15.88 -4.58 8.77
N LYS A 16 -16.62 -5.70 8.62
CA LYS A 16 -17.38 -6.00 7.41
C LYS A 16 -18.37 -4.87 7.09
N GLY A 17 -18.38 -4.43 5.84
CA GLY A 17 -19.25 -3.34 5.36
C GLY A 17 -18.56 -1.97 5.32
N ASN A 18 -17.37 -1.83 5.92
CA ASN A 18 -16.55 -0.63 5.80
C ASN A 18 -15.55 -0.75 4.65
N THR A 19 -15.07 0.40 4.17
CA THR A 19 -13.99 0.47 3.18
C THR A 19 -12.64 0.43 3.90
N ALA A 20 -11.80 -0.55 3.57
CA ALA A 20 -10.41 -0.58 3.98
C ALA A 20 -9.56 0.27 3.02
N VAL A 21 -8.63 1.07 3.56
CA VAL A 21 -7.70 1.85 2.74
C VAL A 21 -6.28 1.55 3.19
N LEU A 22 -5.56 0.78 2.39
CA LEU A 22 -4.14 0.48 2.65
C LEU A 22 -3.27 1.68 2.27
N LYS A 23 -2.29 2.00 3.11
CA LYS A 23 -1.37 3.13 2.90
C LYS A 23 0.08 2.66 2.96
N CYS A 24 0.87 3.13 2.01
CA CYS A 24 2.30 2.92 1.95
C CYS A 24 2.98 4.03 2.75
N HIS A 25 3.67 3.70 3.83
CA HIS A 25 4.29 4.70 4.71
C HIS A 25 5.67 5.09 4.19
N VAL A 26 5.72 6.17 3.41
CA VAL A 26 6.96 6.75 2.87
C VAL A 26 7.45 7.88 3.78
N PRO A 27 8.69 7.82 4.29
CA PRO A 27 9.25 8.90 5.11
C PRO A 27 9.29 10.24 4.38
N GLY A 28 8.95 11.32 5.10
CA GLY A 28 8.76 12.65 4.49
C GLY A 28 9.97 13.17 3.69
N PHE A 29 11.19 12.88 4.12
CA PHE A 29 12.42 13.35 3.47
C PHE A 29 12.68 12.71 2.08
N VAL A 30 12.02 11.60 1.77
CA VAL A 30 12.10 10.92 0.45
C VAL A 30 10.79 10.98 -0.34
N LYS A 31 9.71 11.46 0.27
CA LYS A 31 8.35 11.42 -0.28
C LYS A 31 8.22 12.05 -1.66
N ASP A 32 8.92 13.15 -1.91
CA ASP A 32 8.86 13.87 -3.19
C ASP A 32 9.72 13.24 -4.30
N TYR A 33 10.54 12.24 -3.96
CA TYR A 33 11.48 11.59 -4.88
C TYR A 33 11.07 10.16 -5.26
N VAL A 34 10.01 9.63 -4.67
CA VAL A 34 9.55 8.25 -4.90
C VAL A 34 8.07 8.23 -5.24
N ILE A 35 7.66 7.20 -5.99
CA ILE A 35 6.26 6.94 -6.31
C ILE A 35 5.93 5.48 -6.02
N VAL A 36 4.65 5.21 -5.74
CA VAL A 36 4.17 3.82 -5.63
C VAL A 36 4.03 3.25 -7.05
N GLU A 37 4.86 2.27 -7.38
CA GLU A 37 4.86 1.64 -8.70
C GLU A 37 3.73 0.60 -8.85
N ALA A 38 3.53 -0.25 -7.84
CA ALA A 38 2.51 -1.29 -7.86
C ALA A 38 2.08 -1.71 -6.45
N TRP A 39 0.85 -2.19 -6.34
CA TRP A 39 0.34 -2.93 -5.17
C TRP A 39 0.28 -4.41 -5.52
N ILE A 40 1.02 -5.23 -4.77
CA ILE A 40 1.16 -6.66 -5.02
C ILE A 40 0.57 -7.41 -3.82
N LYS A 41 -0.32 -8.37 -4.09
CA LYS A 41 -0.85 -9.29 -3.10
C LYS A 41 -0.24 -10.67 -3.31
N GLU A 42 0.12 -11.39 -2.25
CA GLU A 42 0.56 -12.79 -2.37
C GLU A 42 -0.60 -13.70 -2.83
N PRO A 43 -0.38 -14.65 -3.78
CA PRO A 43 0.90 -15.19 -4.24
C PRO A 43 1.48 -14.48 -5.50
N MET A 44 1.42 -13.14 -5.55
CA MET A 44 1.91 -12.25 -6.62
C MET A 44 0.85 -11.88 -7.67
N GLU A 45 -0.37 -11.58 -7.22
CA GLU A 45 -1.41 -10.96 -8.04
C GLU A 45 -1.33 -9.44 -7.90
N LYS A 46 -1.31 -8.72 -9.04
CA LYS A 46 -1.40 -7.25 -9.03
C LYS A 46 -2.81 -6.85 -8.63
N VAL A 47 -2.92 -5.94 -7.67
CA VAL A 47 -4.21 -5.40 -7.26
C VAL A 47 -4.54 -4.22 -8.18
N ASP A 48 -5.34 -4.49 -9.21
CA ASP A 48 -5.95 -3.42 -9.99
C ASP A 48 -7.10 -2.79 -9.18
N ALA A 49 -7.32 -1.48 -9.35
CA ALA A 49 -8.41 -0.74 -8.70
C ALA A 49 -9.82 -1.14 -9.19
N THR A 50 -9.96 -2.22 -9.95
CA THR A 50 -11.23 -2.73 -10.44
C THR A 50 -11.91 -3.57 -9.37
N SER A 51 -13.01 -3.04 -8.85
CA SER A 51 -13.95 -3.71 -7.97
C SER A 51 -14.41 -5.05 -8.55
N LYS A 52 -13.70 -6.15 -8.28
CA LYS A 52 -14.26 -7.48 -8.46
C LYS A 52 -15.16 -7.75 -7.27
N SER A 53 -16.42 -7.32 -7.40
CA SER A 53 -17.52 -7.90 -6.64
C SER A 53 -17.66 -9.35 -7.09
N SER A 54 -16.89 -10.24 -6.46
CA SER A 54 -17.13 -11.67 -6.60
C SER A 54 -18.40 -11.98 -5.80
N LYS A 55 -19.45 -12.28 -6.55
CA LYS A 55 -20.69 -12.87 -6.05
C LYS A 55 -20.43 -14.25 -5.45
#